data_AF-X1Q9P2-F1
#
_entry.id   AF-X1Q9P2-F1
#
_cell.length_a   1.000
_cell.length_b   1.000
_cell.length_c   1.000
_cell.angle_alpha   90.00
_cell.angle_beta   90.00
_cell.angle_gamma   90.00
#
_symmetry.space_group_name_H-M   'P 1'
#
loop_
_entity.id
_entity.type
_entity.pdbx_description
1 polymer ?
#
loop_
_entity_poly.entity_id
_entity_poly.type
_entity_poly.pdbx_seq_one_letter_code
_entity_poly.pdbx_strand_id
1 'polypeptide(L)'
;MAGNCPERGIIEEPKDEVILPIIGKLRLSDYSLPSLAVILGLVDGFNPCALWVLAYLISLVITLKDKGKIWLLVGSFVFASGVLYFLFMTAWLNAFL
;
A
#
# COMPACT_ATOMS: atom_id res chain seq x y z
N MET A 1 -10.40 -51.09 25.00
CA MET A 1 -9.94 -50.34 26.18
C MET A 1 -9.11 -49.18 25.67
N ALA A 2 -9.43 -47.98 26.13
CA ALA A 2 -9.09 -46.70 25.52
C ALA A 2 -7.59 -46.36 25.56
N GLY A 3 -7.15 -45.64 24.52
CA GLY A 3 -5.82 -45.04 24.42
C GLY A 3 -5.86 -43.88 23.42
N ASN A 4 -6.41 -42.76 23.88
CA ASN A 4 -6.65 -41.48 23.19
C ASN A 4 -5.58 -41.06 22.17
N CYS A 5 -6.01 -40.79 20.94
CA CYS A 5 -5.47 -39.67 20.16
C CYS A 5 -5.94 -38.35 20.80
N PRO A 6 -5.06 -37.34 20.80
CA PRO A 6 -5.47 -36.13 20.12
C PRO A 6 -4.42 -35.80 19.07
N GLU A 7 -4.71 -36.18 17.82
CA GLU A 7 -4.15 -35.47 16.67
C GLU A 7 -4.90 -34.13 16.59
N ARG A 8 -4.59 -33.23 17.52
CA ARG A 8 -5.05 -31.84 17.45
C ARG A 8 -3.99 -31.12 16.64
N GLY A 9 -4.29 -30.95 15.36
CA GLY A 9 -3.61 -29.99 14.51
C GLY A 9 -3.56 -28.65 15.24
N ILE A 10 -2.37 -28.29 15.69
CA ILE A 10 -2.03 -26.89 15.89
C ILE A 10 -1.79 -26.37 14.48
N ILE A 11 -2.89 -26.14 13.74
CA ILE A 11 -2.91 -25.01 12.84
C ILE A 11 -3.01 -23.84 13.82
N GLU A 12 -1.87 -23.24 14.13
CA GLU A 12 -1.87 -21.87 14.62
C GLU A 12 -2.62 -21.08 13.55
N GLU A 13 -3.92 -20.85 13.75
CA GLU A 13 -4.63 -19.78 13.06
C GLU A 13 -3.90 -18.50 13.48
N PRO A 14 -3.10 -17.86 12.60
CA PRO A 14 -2.62 -16.55 12.95
C PRO A 14 -3.87 -15.71 13.14
N LYS A 15 -3.97 -15.02 14.27
CA LYS A 15 -5.03 -14.02 14.52
C LYS A 15 -4.80 -12.82 13.59
N ASP A 16 -4.98 -13.05 12.30
CA ASP A 16 -4.96 -12.07 11.23
C ASP A 16 -6.38 -11.52 11.01
N GLU A 17 -7.16 -11.37 12.10
CA GLU A 17 -8.43 -10.64 12.08
C GLU A 17 -8.13 -9.15 12.32
N VAL A 18 -7.93 -8.39 11.25
CA VAL A 18 -7.88 -6.92 11.35
C VAL A 18 -9.31 -6.39 11.26
N ILE A 19 -9.79 -5.82 12.37
CA ILE A 19 -11.13 -5.23 12.44
C ILE A 19 -11.08 -3.81 11.90
N LEU A 20 -11.48 -3.63 10.65
CA LEU A 20 -11.57 -2.31 10.02
C LEU A 20 -12.96 -1.72 10.32
N PRO A 21 -13.06 -0.50 10.88
CA PRO A 21 -14.33 0.08 11.33
C PRO A 21 -15.33 0.38 10.21
N ILE A 22 -14.91 0.32 8.95
CA ILE A 22 -15.73 0.64 7.77
C ILE A 22 -16.02 -0.61 6.91
N ILE A 23 -15.12 -1.60 6.90
CA ILE A 23 -15.18 -2.78 6.00
C ILE A 23 -15.54 -4.08 6.75
N GLY A 24 -15.43 -4.11 8.08
CA GLY A 24 -15.68 -5.31 8.89
C GLY A 24 -14.42 -6.14 9.14
N LYS A 25 -14.60 -7.38 9.62
CA LYS A 25 -13.50 -8.29 9.98
C LYS A 25 -12.78 -8.77 8.72
N LEU A 26 -11.53 -8.33 8.51
CA LEU A 26 -10.72 -8.76 7.39
C LEU A 26 -9.75 -9.85 7.85
N ARG A 27 -9.93 -11.07 7.33
CA ARG A 27 -8.99 -12.20 7.48
C ARG A 27 -7.87 -12.04 6.46
N LEU A 28 -6.67 -11.62 6.88
CA LEU A 28 -5.55 -11.44 5.95
C LEU A 28 -5.03 -12.77 5.37
N SER A 29 -5.24 -13.89 6.07
CA SER A 29 -4.77 -15.22 5.65
C SER A 29 -5.54 -15.82 4.47
N ASP A 30 -6.78 -15.37 4.21
CA ASP A 30 -7.62 -15.86 3.10
C ASP A 30 -7.51 -14.98 1.83
N TYR A 31 -6.96 -13.76 1.96
CA TYR A 31 -6.82 -12.83 0.84
C TYR A 31 -5.41 -12.89 0.24
N SER A 32 -5.36 -13.18 -1.06
CA SER A 32 -4.10 -13.18 -1.82
C SER A 32 -3.53 -11.75 -1.91
N LEU A 33 -2.22 -11.59 -1.72
CA LEU A 33 -1.49 -10.30 -1.81
C LEU A 33 -1.95 -9.36 -2.96
N PRO A 34 -2.20 -9.84 -4.20
CA PRO A 34 -2.70 -8.96 -5.27
C PRO A 34 -4.11 -8.40 -5.02
N SER A 35 -5.02 -9.19 -4.43
CA SER A 35 -6.38 -8.72 -4.13
C SER A 35 -6.38 -7.63 -3.06
N LEU A 36 -5.52 -7.77 -2.04
CA LEU A 36 -5.32 -6.76 -1.02
C LEU A 36 -4.68 -5.48 -1.59
N ALA A 37 -3.71 -5.62 -2.50
CA ALA A 37 -3.10 -4.48 -3.19
C ALA A 37 -4.12 -3.70 -4.05
N VAL A 38 -5.05 -4.39 -4.72
CA VAL A 38 -6.13 -3.73 -5.49
C VAL A 38 -7.07 -2.96 -4.58
N ILE A 39 -7.48 -3.54 -3.45
CA ILE A 39 -8.38 -2.87 -2.49
C ILE A 39 -7.70 -1.64 -1.88
N LEU A 40 -6.46 -1.79 -1.40
CA LEU A 40 -5.69 -0.67 -0.86
C LEU A 40 -5.42 0.40 -1.91
N GLY A 41 -5.10 0.01 -3.15
CA GLY A 41 -4.92 0.94 -4.26
C GLY A 41 -6.20 1.68 -4.64
N LEU A 42 -7.37 1.04 -4.55
CA LEU A 42 -8.65 1.71 -4.75
C LEU A 42 -8.93 2.72 -3.64
N VAL A 43 -8.71 2.33 -2.38
CA VAL A 43 -8.88 3.23 -1.23
C VAL A 43 -7.94 4.43 -1.32
N ASP A 44 -6.67 4.22 -1.72
CA ASP A 44 -5.71 5.29 -1.93
C ASP A 44 -6.02 6.15 -3.17
N GLY A 45 -6.60 5.56 -4.23
CA GLY A 45 -7.09 6.29 -5.39
C GLY A 45 -8.28 7.22 -5.07
N PHE A 46 -9.12 6.84 -4.09
CA PHE A 46 -10.16 7.71 -3.54
C PHE A 46 -9.66 8.64 -2.42
N ASN A 47 -8.38 8.57 -2.05
CA ASN A 47 -7.79 9.46 -1.07
C ASN A 47 -7.62 10.87 -1.68
N PRO A 48 -8.25 11.92 -1.11
CA PRO A 48 -8.10 13.27 -1.62
C PRO A 48 -6.64 13.73 -1.62
N CYS A 49 -5.79 13.21 -0.74
CA CYS A 49 -4.36 13.53 -0.70
C CYS A 49 -3.64 13.15 -2.00
N ALA A 50 -3.78 11.91 -2.46
CA ALA A 50 -3.12 11.43 -3.69
C ALA A 50 -3.69 12.12 -4.94
N LEU A 51 -5.01 12.30 -4.99
CA LEU A 51 -5.70 12.93 -6.11
C LEU A 51 -5.34 14.42 -6.26
N TRP A 52 -5.21 15.16 -5.15
CA TRP A 52 -4.84 16.58 -5.17
C TRP A 52 -3.42 16.80 -5.66
N VAL A 53 -2.47 15.94 -5.25
CA VAL A 53 -1.09 16.00 -5.73
C VAL A 53 -1.02 15.74 -7.24
N LEU A 54 -1.75 14.73 -7.73
CA LEU A 54 -1.78 14.42 -9.16
C LEU A 54 -2.41 15.56 -9.96
N ALA A 55 -3.54 16.10 -9.50
CA ALA A 55 -4.21 17.23 -10.14
C ALA A 55 -3.32 18.49 -10.17
N TYR A 56 -2.61 18.77 -9.07
CA TYR A 56 -1.63 19.86 -9.00
C TYR A 56 -0.51 19.67 -10.04
N LEU A 57 0.04 18.46 -10.14
CA LEU A 57 1.09 18.14 -11.09
C LEU A 57 0.62 18.35 -12.54
N ILE A 58 -0.57 17.84 -12.87
CA ILE A 58 -1.18 17.96 -14.19
C ILE A 58 -1.43 19.43 -14.53
N SER A 59 -1.98 20.22 -13.59
CA SER A 59 -2.21 21.66 -13.78
C SER A 59 -0.91 22.42 -14.05
N LEU A 60 0.17 22.08 -13.35
CA LEU A 60 1.48 22.70 -13.53
C LEU A 60 2.07 22.34 -14.90
N VAL A 61 1.95 21.07 -15.32
CA VAL A 61 2.41 20.60 -16.63
C VAL A 61 1.65 21.27 -17.78
N ILE A 62 0.32 21.42 -17.68
CA ILE A 62 -0.49 22.07 -18.72
C ILE A 62 -0.15 23.55 -18.87
N THR A 63 0.19 24.23 -17.77
CA THR A 63 0.58 25.65 -17.78
C THR A 63 1.97 25.85 -18.42
N LEU A 64 2.83 24.83 -18.36
CA LEU A 64 4.17 24.86 -18.94
C LEU A 64 4.11 24.49 -20.43
N LYS A 65 4.33 25.47 -21.30
CA LYS A 65 4.34 25.27 -22.77
C LYS A 65 5.70 24.76 -23.30
N ASP A 66 6.72 24.72 -22.45
CA ASP A 66 8.08 24.29 -22.78
C ASP A 66 8.36 22.85 -22.35
N LYS A 67 8.58 21.98 -23.34
CA LYS A 67 8.94 20.55 -23.16
C LYS A 67 10.11 20.30 -22.21
N GLY A 68 11.11 21.19 -22.17
CA GLY A 68 12.26 21.03 -21.27
C GLY A 68 11.91 21.25 -19.80
N LYS A 69 11.03 22.22 -19.51
CA LYS A 69 10.56 22.51 -18.15
C LYS A 69 9.62 21.43 -17.64
N ILE A 70 8.77 20.89 -18.53
CA ILE A 70 7.91 19.74 -18.23
C ILE A 70 8.76 18.54 -17.78
N TRP A 71 9.83 18.22 -18.52
CA TRP A 71 10.66 17.06 -18.22
C TRP A 71 11.42 17.21 -16.89
N LEU A 72 11.93 18.41 -16.58
CA LEU A 72 12.54 18.68 -15.28
C LEU A 72 11.54 18.60 -14.12
N LEU A 73 10.32 19.11 -14.30
CA LEU A 73 9.30 19.09 -13.26
C LEU A 73 8.83 17.66 -12.96
N VAL A 74 8.42 16.93 -14.00
CA VAL A 74 7.95 15.54 -13.86
C VAL A 74 9.10 14.65 -13.38
N GLY A 75 10.31 14.84 -13.91
CA GLY A 75 11.50 14.09 -13.50
C GLY A 75 11.84 14.33 -12.03
N SER A 76 11.89 15.58 -11.57
CA SER A 76 12.14 15.90 -10.16
C SER A 76 11.06 15.33 -9.23
N PHE A 77 9.80 15.37 -9.66
CA PHE A 77 8.69 14.85 -8.88
C PHE A 77 8.79 13.32 -8.70
N VAL A 78 8.92 12.59 -9.81
CA VAL A 78 9.06 11.12 -9.79
C VAL A 78 10.31 10.70 -9.02
N PHE A 79 11.42 11.44 -9.17
CA PHE A 79 12.65 11.20 -8.42
C PHE A 79 12.44 11.38 -6.92
N ALA A 80 11.83 12.49 -6.49
CA ALA A 80 11.54 12.73 -5.08
C ALA A 80 10.59 11.67 -4.48
N SER A 81 9.52 11.30 -5.20
CA SER A 81 8.60 10.23 -4.78
C SER A 81 9.31 8.88 -4.68
N GLY A 82 10.17 8.55 -5.64
CA GLY A 82 10.96 7.32 -5.62
C GLY A 82 11.92 7.26 -4.45
N VAL A 83 12.65 8.36 -4.17
CA VAL A 83 13.55 8.46 -3.01
C VAL A 83 12.79 8.32 -1.70
N LEU A 84 11.65 9.01 -1.56
CA LEU A 84 10.84 8.95 -0.35
C LEU A 84 10.25 7.55 -0.13
N TYR A 85 9.74 6.91 -1.18
CA TYR A 85 9.23 5.53 -1.13
C TYR A 85 10.33 4.54 -0.74
N PHE A 86 11.51 4.67 -1.36
CA PHE A 86 12.66 3.84 -1.03
C PHE A 86 13.11 4.03 0.42
N LEU A 87 13.15 5.28 0.90
CA LEU A 87 13.44 5.59 2.30
C LEU A 87 12.43 4.95 3.25
N PHE A 88 11.13 5.05 2.96
CA PHE A 88 10.10 4.43 3.79
C PHE A 88 10.22 2.91 3.82
N MET A 89 10.43 2.26 2.66
CA MET A 89 10.61 0.82 2.60
C MET A 89 11.87 0.36 3.35
N THR A 90 12.97 1.12 3.22
CA THR A 90 14.23 0.81 3.91
C THR A 90 14.13 1.07 5.42
N ALA A 91 13.48 2.17 5.83
CA ALA A 91 13.26 2.52 7.22
C ALA A 91 12.35 1.51 7.92
N TRP A 92 11.28 1.06 7.25
CA TRP A 92 10.41 0.00 7.75
C TRP A 92 11.18 -1.32 7.87
N LEU A 93 11.93 -1.70 6.83
CA LEU A 93 12.72 -2.92 6.86
C LEU A 93 13.77 -2.91 7.98
N ASN A 94 14.40 -1.77 8.25
CA ASN A 94 15.40 -1.62 9.33
C ASN A 94 14.78 -1.39 10.72
N ALA A 95 13.49 -1.06 10.81
CA ALA A 95 12.79 -0.89 12.09
C ALA A 95 12.16 -2.19 12.58
N PHE A 96 11.80 -3.10 11.67
CA PHE A 96 11.17 -4.40 11.97
C PHE A 96 12.14 -5.59 11.92
N LEU A 97 13.40 -5.35 11.55
CA LEU A 97 14.50 -6.31 11.57
C LEU A 97 15.51 -5.86 12.64
#